data_AF-A0A2M7E163-F1
#
_entry.id   AF-A0A2M7E163-F1
#
_cell.length_a   1.000
_cell.length_b   1.000
_cell.length_c   1.000
_cell.angle_alpha   90.00
_cell.angle_beta   90.00
_cell.angle_gamma   90.00
#
_symmetry.space_group_name_H-M   'P 1'
#
loop_
_entity.id
_entity.type
_entity.pdbx_description
1 polymer ?
#
loop_
_entity_poly.entity_id
_entity_poly.type
_entity_poly.pdbx_seq_one_letter_code
_entity_poly.pdbx_strand_id
1 'polypeptide(L)'
;MPDTINKIFKIENIGNQVLSCEGSVDYGVLHLKTPVLMILGHSDCGAIKAYLKGFNEETYNIKRELDFLLPIINKTANELNFEKQLSTTIQHNIDYQ
;
A
#
# COMPACT_ATOMS: atom_id res chain seq x y z
N MET A 1 -21.71 -1.92 22.49
CA MET A 1 -21.34 -2.46 21.16
C MET A 1 -20.93 -3.91 21.34
N PRO A 2 -21.23 -4.82 20.40
CA PRO A 2 -20.67 -6.16 20.43
C PRO A 2 -19.13 -6.09 20.39
N ASP A 3 -18.47 -7.02 21.07
CA ASP A 3 -17.01 -7.08 21.17
C ASP A 3 -16.37 -7.22 19.78
N THR A 4 -15.38 -6.40 19.49
CA THR A 4 -14.64 -6.34 18.21
C THR A 4 -13.27 -6.99 18.29
N ILE A 5 -12.84 -7.45 19.47
CA ILE A 5 -11.56 -8.14 19.66
C ILE A 5 -11.54 -9.42 18.81
N ASN A 6 -10.41 -9.64 18.11
CA ASN A 6 -10.16 -10.79 17.24
C ASN A 6 -11.15 -11.00 16.06
N LYS A 7 -11.89 -9.95 15.66
CA LYS A 7 -12.77 -10.01 14.48
C LYS A 7 -12.14 -9.48 13.19
N ILE A 8 -10.95 -8.91 13.28
CA ILE A 8 -10.21 -8.36 12.14
C ILE A 8 -8.92 -9.15 11.98
N PHE A 9 -8.75 -9.77 10.81
CA PHE A 9 -7.46 -10.31 10.39
C PHE A 9 -6.68 -9.19 9.69
N LYS A 10 -5.57 -8.75 10.29
CA LYS A 10 -4.84 -7.55 9.88
C LYS A 10 -3.48 -7.91 9.28
N ILE A 11 -3.16 -7.28 8.15
CA ILE A 11 -1.86 -7.36 7.49
C ILE A 11 -1.36 -5.92 7.33
N GLU A 12 -0.10 -5.65 7.68
CA GLU A 12 0.54 -4.34 7.54
C GLU A 12 1.89 -4.49 6.87
N ASN A 13 2.14 -3.69 5.84
CA ASN A 13 3.41 -3.66 5.11
C ASN A 13 3.65 -2.27 4.50
N ILE A 14 4.83 -2.08 3.91
CA ILE A 14 5.24 -0.81 3.32
C ILE A 14 4.40 -0.54 2.07
N GLY A 15 3.61 0.54 2.09
CA GLY A 15 2.80 0.96 0.95
C GLY A 15 1.48 0.19 0.75
N ASN A 16 1.09 -0.67 1.70
CA ASN A 16 -0.16 -1.45 1.64
C ASN A 16 -0.24 -2.38 0.42
N GLN A 17 0.88 -3.01 0.05
CA GLN A 17 1.05 -3.75 -1.19
C GLN A 17 0.66 -5.21 -1.02
N VAL A 18 -0.18 -5.76 -1.90
CA VAL A 18 -0.61 -7.17 -1.81
C VAL A 18 0.55 -8.13 -2.15
N LEU A 19 1.40 -7.76 -3.11
CA LEU A 19 2.50 -8.61 -3.60
C LEU A 19 3.50 -9.01 -2.51
N SER A 20 3.71 -8.19 -1.48
CA SER A 20 4.62 -8.53 -0.37
C SER A 20 3.97 -9.39 0.72
N CYS A 21 2.66 -9.69 0.61
CA CYS A 21 1.91 -10.43 1.62
C CYS A 21 0.86 -11.41 1.06
N GLU A 22 0.99 -11.85 -0.18
CA GLU A 22 0.01 -12.70 -0.90
C GLU A 22 -0.47 -13.90 -0.06
N GLY A 23 0.46 -14.62 0.57
CA GLY A 23 0.12 -15.79 1.39
C GLY A 23 -0.79 -15.46 2.59
N SER A 24 -0.66 -14.27 3.17
CA SER A 24 -1.56 -13.84 4.25
C SER A 24 -2.94 -13.47 3.71
N VAL A 25 -3.01 -12.84 2.53
CA VAL A 25 -4.29 -12.54 1.85
C VAL A 25 -5.01 -13.85 1.51
N ASP A 26 -4.31 -14.79 0.89
CA ASP A 26 -4.82 -16.13 0.59
C ASP A 26 -5.32 -16.84 1.85
N TYR A 27 -4.60 -16.74 2.96
CA TYR A 27 -5.05 -17.34 4.21
C TYR A 27 -6.36 -16.73 4.72
N GLY A 28 -6.49 -15.40 4.68
CA GLY A 28 -7.73 -14.69 5.02
C GLY A 28 -8.93 -15.16 4.19
N VAL A 29 -8.74 -15.23 2.86
CA VAL A 29 -9.80 -15.60 1.91
C VAL A 29 -10.10 -17.10 1.94
N LEU A 30 -9.08 -17.95 1.79
CA LEU A 30 -9.24 -19.38 1.56
C LEU A 30 -9.42 -20.16 2.85
N HIS A 31 -8.81 -19.76 3.96
CA HIS A 31 -8.84 -20.51 5.22
C HIS A 31 -9.73 -19.86 6.27
N LEU A 32 -9.61 -18.55 6.49
CA LEU A 32 -10.46 -17.85 7.47
C LEU A 32 -11.86 -17.52 6.92
N LYS A 33 -12.04 -17.60 5.59
CA LYS A 33 -13.30 -17.29 4.91
C LYS A 33 -13.83 -15.90 5.31
N THR A 34 -12.93 -14.91 5.41
CA THR A 34 -13.31 -13.55 5.77
C THR A 34 -14.31 -13.01 4.72
N PRO A 35 -15.50 -12.55 5.13
CA PRO A 35 -16.55 -12.17 4.19
C PRO A 35 -16.25 -10.86 3.43
N VAL A 36 -15.31 -10.07 3.94
CA VAL A 36 -14.89 -8.79 3.37
C VAL A 36 -13.37 -8.72 3.40
N LEU A 37 -12.77 -8.45 2.24
CA LEU A 37 -11.37 -8.04 2.09
C LEU A 37 -11.36 -6.53 1.87
N MET A 38 -10.49 -5.82 2.60
CA MET A 38 -10.40 -4.36 2.52
C MET A 38 -8.93 -3.97 2.48
N ILE A 39 -8.56 -3.14 1.50
CA ILE A 39 -7.23 -2.57 1.36
C ILE A 39 -7.34 -1.10 1.75
N LEU A 40 -6.61 -0.72 2.80
CA LEU A 40 -6.68 0.62 3.37
C LEU A 40 -5.37 1.35 3.18
N GLY A 41 -5.45 2.53 2.57
CA GLY A 41 -4.37 3.51 2.58
C GLY A 41 -4.58 4.56 3.66
N HIS A 42 -3.58 5.42 3.81
CA HIS A 42 -3.68 6.64 4.60
C HIS A 42 -3.24 7.83 3.74
N SER A 43 -3.89 8.98 3.95
CA SER A 43 -3.70 10.19 3.14
C SER A 43 -2.27 10.76 3.20
N ASP A 44 -1.46 10.32 4.16
CA ASP A 44 -0.09 10.79 4.37
C ASP A 44 0.93 9.64 4.31
N CYS A 45 1.01 8.93 3.18
CA CYS A 45 1.85 7.74 3.06
C CYS A 45 3.35 8.04 2.92
N GLY A 46 4.12 7.67 3.95
CA GLY A 46 5.58 7.82 3.97
C GLY A 46 6.29 7.05 2.85
N ALA A 47 5.82 5.84 2.53
CA ALA A 47 6.37 5.03 1.44
C ALA A 47 6.20 5.72 0.07
N ILE A 48 4.99 6.23 -0.21
CA ILE A 48 4.70 6.97 -1.46
C ILE A 48 5.49 8.28 -1.50
N LYS A 49 5.62 9.00 -0.38
CA LYS A 49 6.47 10.20 -0.30
C LYS A 49 7.93 9.89 -0.61
N ALA A 50 8.48 8.83 -0.01
CA ALA A 50 9.85 8.39 -0.26
C ALA A 50 10.04 8.01 -1.73
N TYR A 51 9.08 7.31 -2.31
CA TYR A 51 9.06 7.02 -3.74
C TYR A 51 9.12 8.30 -4.58
N LEU A 52 8.19 9.24 -4.37
CA LEU A 52 8.07 10.46 -5.18
C LEU A 52 9.27 11.41 -5.03
N LYS A 53 9.92 11.44 -3.86
CA LYS A 53 11.10 12.28 -3.58
C LYS A 53 12.42 11.60 -3.95
N GLY A 54 12.39 10.30 -4.21
CA GLY A 54 13.57 9.45 -4.37
C GLY A 54 13.99 8.79 -3.07
N PHE A 55 14.29 7.50 -3.15
CA PHE A 55 14.60 6.62 -2.02
C PHE A 55 15.96 5.91 -2.21
N ASN A 56 16.87 6.54 -2.95
CA ASN A 56 18.18 5.98 -3.28
C ASN A 56 19.10 5.85 -2.07
N GLU A 57 18.82 6.54 -0.97
CA GLU A 57 19.58 6.44 0.28
C GLU A 57 19.07 5.32 1.21
N GLU A 58 17.93 4.71 0.88
CA GLU A 58 17.35 3.66 1.71
C GLU A 58 18.13 2.34 1.63
N THR A 59 17.87 1.45 2.58
CA THR A 59 18.45 0.10 2.58
C THR A 59 17.95 -0.72 1.39
N TYR A 60 18.72 -1.75 1.00
CA TYR A 60 18.36 -2.64 -0.12
C TYR A 60 16.94 -3.22 0.02
N ASN A 61 16.56 -3.66 1.22
CA ASN A 61 15.24 -4.27 1.43
C ASN A 61 14.11 -3.24 1.29
N ILE A 62 14.31 -2.00 1.78
CA ILE A 62 13.32 -0.92 1.61
C ILE A 62 13.20 -0.54 0.14
N LYS A 63 14.32 -0.38 -0.56
CA LYS A 63 14.33 -0.11 -2.01
C LYS A 63 13.54 -1.16 -2.77
N ARG A 64 13.82 -2.44 -2.52
CA ARG A 64 13.12 -3.56 -3.15
C ARG A 64 11.60 -3.54 -2.89
N GLU A 65 11.17 -3.20 -1.68
CA GLU A 65 9.74 -3.04 -1.38
C GLU A 65 9.12 -1.83 -2.09
N LEU A 66 9.85 -0.72 -2.18
CA LEU A 66 9.37 0.49 -2.87
C LEU A 66 9.37 0.33 -4.40
N ASP A 67 10.22 -0.51 -4.97
CA ASP A 67 10.25 -0.81 -6.42
C ASP A 67 8.94 -1.45 -6.89
N PHE A 68 8.21 -2.18 -6.03
CA PHE A 68 6.90 -2.72 -6.38
C PHE A 68 5.82 -1.63 -6.59
N LEU A 69 6.07 -0.38 -6.17
CA LEU A 69 5.21 0.77 -6.46
C LEU A 69 5.42 1.34 -7.88
N LEU A 70 6.48 0.92 -8.60
CA LEU A 70 6.81 1.37 -9.97
C LEU A 70 5.65 1.30 -10.99
N PRO A 71 4.81 0.25 -11.02
CA PRO A 71 3.74 0.13 -12.02
C PRO A 71 2.70 1.24 -11.94
N ILE A 72 2.48 1.79 -10.74
CA ILE A 72 1.41 2.76 -10.46
C ILE A 72 1.86 4.19 -10.81
N ILE A 73 3.15 4.51 -10.64
CA ILE A 73 3.60 5.91 -10.54
C ILE A 73 4.08 6.48 -11.88
N ASN A 74 4.36 5.64 -12.88
CA ASN A 74 4.69 6.11 -14.23
C ASN A 74 3.54 6.85 -14.95
N LYS A 75 2.30 6.84 -14.40
CA LYS A 75 1.15 7.56 -14.95
C LYS A 75 0.95 8.98 -14.43
N THR A 76 1.55 9.36 -13.30
CA THR A 76 1.24 10.62 -12.58
C THR A 76 2.36 11.68 -12.63
N ALA A 77 3.42 11.45 -13.40
CA ALA A 77 4.66 12.25 -13.41
C ALA A 77 4.55 13.71 -13.89
N ASN A 78 3.35 14.24 -14.18
CA ASN A 78 3.17 15.56 -14.82
C ASN A 78 2.40 16.61 -13.98
N GLU A 79 2.23 16.41 -12.67
CA GLU A 79 1.57 17.40 -11.80
C GLU A 79 2.57 18.32 -11.08
N LEU A 80 2.36 19.64 -11.17
CA LEU A 80 3.24 20.65 -10.54
C LEU A 80 3.04 20.78 -9.03
N ASN A 81 1.92 20.29 -8.49
CA ASN A 81 1.59 20.37 -7.07
C ASN A 81 1.85 19.03 -6.38
N PHE A 82 2.85 18.99 -5.50
CA PHE A 82 3.26 17.78 -4.78
C PHE A 82 2.14 17.18 -3.92
N GLU A 83 1.35 17.98 -3.23
CA GLU A 83 0.25 17.48 -2.38
C GLU A 83 -0.84 16.81 -3.22
N LYS A 84 -1.17 17.42 -4.37
CA LYS A 84 -2.11 16.84 -5.32
C LYS A 84 -1.56 15.55 -5.93
N GLN A 85 -0.28 15.54 -6.31
CA GLN A 85 0.40 14.37 -6.84
C GLN A 85 0.44 13.24 -5.80
N LEU A 86 0.76 13.55 -4.54
CA LEU A 86 0.78 12.60 -3.43
C LEU A 86 -0.59 11.97 -3.22
N SER A 87 -1.64 12.79 -3.05
CA SER A 87 -3.00 12.31 -2.84
C SER A 87 -3.48 11.43 -4.00
N THR A 88 -3.27 11.88 -5.24
CA THR A 88 -3.63 11.13 -6.44
C THR A 88 -2.87 9.80 -6.54
N THR A 89 -1.59 9.81 -6.17
CA THR A 89 -0.75 8.60 -6.20
C THR A 89 -1.14 7.62 -5.10
N ILE A 90 -1.50 8.10 -3.90
CA ILE A 90 -2.03 7.27 -2.82
C ILE A 90 -3.33 6.59 -3.26
N GLN A 91 -4.25 7.35 -3.87
CA GLN A 91 -5.51 6.80 -4.36
C GLN A 91 -5.26 5.73 -5.43
N HIS A 92 -4.47 6.04 -6.47
CA HIS A 92 -4.15 5.06 -7.52
C HIS A 92 -3.40 3.85 -6.98
N ASN A 93 -2.60 3.99 -5.92
CA ASN A 93 -1.97 2.85 -5.28
C ASN A 93 -3.03 1.93 -4.70
N ILE A 94 -3.96 2.44 -3.90
CA ILE A 94 -5.02 1.60 -3.31
C ILE A 94 -5.96 1.03 -4.38
N ASP A 95 -6.28 1.78 -5.43
CA ASP A 95 -7.12 1.28 -6.53
C ASP A 95 -6.46 0.16 -7.35
N TYR A 96 -5.12 0.08 -7.33
CA TYR A 96 -4.36 -0.95 -8.02
C TYR A 96 -4.25 -2.26 -7.23
N GLN A 97 -4.18 -2.16 -5.89
CA GLN A 97 -4.09 -3.32 -5.01
C GLN A 97 -5.42 -4.07 -4.95
#